data_AF-A0A316Z283-F1
#
_entry.id   AF-A0A316Z283-F1
#
_cell.length_a   1.000
_cell.length_b   1.000
_cell.length_c   1.000
_cell.angle_alpha   90.00
_cell.angle_beta   90.00
_cell.angle_gamma   90.00
#
_symmetry.space_group_name_H-M   'P 1'
#
loop_
_entity.id
_entity.type
_entity.pdbx_description
1 polymer ?
#
loop_
_entity_poly.entity_id
_entity_poly.type
_entity_poly.pdbx_seq_one_letter_code
_entity_poly.pdbx_strand_id
1 'polypeptide(L)'
;MGLAVLEVPRGFPASSSKGPSSTVALPYPTNAAAYPTPQLSSLKVAAQGGDSGSSRTSFNLVKLRRITSVKPLQDASASKLSLTPCREVNVQAAEARERAATGEALKRAAKIGVGVSKLGQDVFDALSKTLPCRWADQHIIVMDEMVVSPAEYDKAHIPNMSQEMLQALADGKDAPGAPPDGKQKATRWQRVSKVLEGERRKILSRQQQ
;
A
#
# COMPACT_ATOMS: atom_id res chain seq x y z
N MET A 1 -49.73 -30.19 -31.04
CA MET A 1 -48.79 -30.81 -32.00
C MET A 1 -48.03 -29.69 -32.69
N GLY A 2 -46.74 -29.56 -32.41
CA GLY A 2 -45.90 -28.49 -32.95
C GLY A 2 -44.56 -28.45 -32.23
N LEU A 3 -43.69 -29.42 -32.56
CA LEU A 3 -42.31 -29.52 -32.08
C LEU A 3 -41.48 -28.42 -32.78
N ALA A 4 -40.82 -27.55 -32.01
CA ALA A 4 -39.79 -26.66 -32.52
C ALA A 4 -38.42 -27.20 -32.09
N VAL A 5 -37.66 -27.65 -33.09
CA VAL A 5 -36.31 -28.23 -32.98
C VAL A 5 -35.28 -27.11 -32.86
N LEU A 6 -34.37 -27.26 -31.89
CA LEU A 6 -33.18 -26.45 -31.69
C LEU A 6 -32.11 -26.87 -32.71
N GLU A 7 -31.60 -25.94 -33.53
CA GLU A 7 -30.44 -26.21 -34.39
C GLU A 7 -29.29 -25.26 -34.04
N VAL A 8 -28.19 -25.87 -33.58
CA VAL A 8 -26.93 -25.21 -33.22
C VAL A 8 -25.99 -25.29 -34.44
N PRO A 9 -25.54 -24.16 -35.01
CA PRO A 9 -24.57 -24.21 -36.11
C PRO A 9 -23.18 -24.64 -35.62
N ARG A 10 -22.71 -25.73 -36.21
CA ARG A 10 -21.33 -26.25 -36.12
C ARG A 10 -20.40 -25.45 -37.06
N GLY A 11 -19.20 -25.15 -36.58
CA GLY A 11 -18.02 -24.99 -37.45
C GLY A 11 -17.38 -23.60 -37.41
N PHE A 12 -16.30 -23.46 -36.64
CA PHE A 12 -15.27 -22.44 -36.90
C PHE A 12 -14.03 -23.15 -37.48
N PRO A 13 -13.44 -22.66 -38.59
CA PRO A 13 -12.37 -23.36 -39.29
C PRO A 13 -11.02 -23.22 -38.59
N ALA A 14 -10.24 -24.30 -38.61
CA ALA A 14 -8.85 -24.34 -38.19
C ALA A 14 -7.96 -23.57 -39.19
N SER A 15 -7.11 -22.68 -38.68
CA SER A 15 -6.00 -22.08 -39.44
C SER A 15 -4.68 -22.45 -38.79
N SER A 16 -3.82 -23.08 -39.59
CA SER A 16 -2.46 -23.50 -39.25
C SER A 16 -1.48 -22.47 -39.80
N SER A 17 -0.67 -21.85 -38.95
CA SER A 17 0.56 -21.21 -39.40
C SER A 17 1.65 -21.27 -38.33
N LYS A 18 2.80 -21.78 -38.76
CA LYS A 18 4.07 -22.02 -38.05
C LYS A 18 4.63 -20.74 -37.37
N GLY A 19 5.37 -20.93 -36.27
CA GLY A 19 5.99 -19.88 -35.44
C GLY A 19 7.09 -19.03 -36.12
N PRO A 20 7.78 -18.17 -35.35
CA PRO A 20 8.92 -18.70 -34.59
C PRO A 20 9.01 -18.25 -33.11
N SER A 21 9.76 -19.09 -32.39
CA SER A 21 10.16 -19.04 -30.99
C SER A 21 10.74 -17.70 -30.53
N SER A 22 10.20 -17.13 -29.46
CA SER A 22 10.96 -16.47 -28.37
C SER A 22 9.97 -15.97 -27.31
N THR A 23 9.60 -16.84 -26.36
CA THR A 23 8.88 -16.42 -25.15
C THR A 23 9.90 -16.34 -24.03
N VAL A 24 10.38 -15.12 -23.76
CA VAL A 24 11.07 -14.79 -22.52
C VAL A 24 10.05 -14.89 -21.39
N ALA A 25 10.03 -16.04 -20.72
CA ALA A 25 9.22 -16.25 -19.52
C ALA A 25 9.75 -15.35 -18.40
N LEU A 26 8.93 -14.40 -17.97
CA LEU A 26 9.19 -13.63 -16.74
C LEU A 26 9.23 -14.60 -15.55
N PRO A 27 10.25 -14.55 -14.68
CA PRO A 27 10.28 -15.37 -13.47
C PRO A 27 9.23 -14.84 -12.50
N TYR A 28 8.13 -15.58 -12.35
CA TYR A 28 7.23 -15.40 -11.21
C TYR A 28 8.06 -15.52 -9.91
N PRO A 29 7.87 -14.64 -8.92
CA PRO A 29 8.58 -14.76 -7.65
C PRO A 29 8.20 -16.07 -6.98
N THR A 30 9.23 -16.90 -6.73
CA THR A 30 9.17 -18.24 -6.13
C THR A 30 8.81 -18.25 -4.64
N ASN A 31 7.97 -17.31 -4.19
CA ASN A 31 7.37 -17.31 -2.85
C ASN A 31 5.85 -17.49 -2.92
N ALA A 32 5.36 -18.17 -3.97
CA ALA A 32 4.07 -18.84 -3.88
C ALA A 32 4.18 -19.88 -2.76
N ALA A 33 3.43 -19.63 -1.69
CA ALA A 33 3.28 -20.52 -0.54
C ALA A 33 3.35 -21.97 -0.99
N ALA A 34 4.30 -22.73 -0.41
CA ALA A 34 4.44 -24.16 -0.61
C ALA A 34 3.05 -24.77 -0.73
N TYR A 35 2.77 -25.42 -1.88
CA TYR A 35 1.50 -26.10 -2.10
C TYR A 35 1.20 -26.90 -0.84
N PRO A 36 0.09 -26.64 -0.13
CA PRO A 36 -0.24 -27.46 1.01
C PRO A 36 -0.42 -28.87 0.48
N THR A 37 0.51 -29.74 0.89
CA THR A 37 0.44 -31.20 0.78
C THR A 37 -1.01 -31.62 1.01
N PRO A 38 -1.57 -32.60 0.28
CA PRO A 38 -3.00 -32.94 0.34
C PRO A 38 -3.38 -33.62 1.66
N GLN A 39 -3.14 -32.96 2.79
CA GLN A 39 -3.71 -33.28 4.09
C GLN A 39 -5.23 -33.28 3.95
N LEU A 40 -5.77 -34.40 4.40
CA LEU A 40 -7.16 -34.80 4.34
C LEU A 40 -7.97 -34.08 5.43
N SER A 41 -7.91 -32.75 5.50
CA SER A 41 -8.69 -31.96 6.46
C SER A 41 -9.86 -31.21 5.79
N SER A 42 -11.03 -31.25 6.42
CA SER A 42 -12.09 -30.25 6.22
C SER A 42 -11.68 -29.00 7.00
N LEU A 43 -11.79 -27.83 6.38
CA LEU A 43 -11.42 -26.57 7.02
C LEU A 43 -12.69 -25.97 7.63
N LYS A 44 -12.71 -25.85 8.96
CA LYS A 44 -13.69 -25.03 9.67
C LYS A 44 -13.17 -23.60 9.66
N VAL A 45 -13.90 -22.70 9.03
CA VAL A 45 -13.52 -21.28 9.01
C VAL A 45 -14.54 -20.51 9.82
N ALA A 46 -14.04 -19.72 10.77
CA ALA A 46 -14.86 -18.75 11.48
C ALA A 46 -15.05 -17.54 10.56
N ALA A 47 -16.31 -17.14 10.33
CA ALA A 47 -16.59 -15.91 9.61
C ALA A 47 -16.05 -14.71 10.42
N GLN A 48 -14.99 -14.07 9.93
CA GLN A 48 -14.56 -12.75 10.39
C GLN A 48 -15.21 -11.72 9.48
N GLY A 49 -16.46 -11.37 9.77
CA GLY A 49 -17.20 -10.39 8.98
C GLY A 49 -18.70 -10.61 9.08
N GLY A 50 -19.30 -9.99 10.09
CA GLY A 50 -20.74 -9.94 10.31
C GLY A 50 -21.08 -8.76 11.20
N ASP A 51 -22.22 -8.13 10.94
CA ASP A 51 -22.81 -7.10 11.80
C ASP A 51 -23.03 -7.68 13.22
N SER A 52 -22.72 -6.91 14.26
CA SER A 52 -22.66 -7.36 15.66
C SER A 52 -24.00 -7.84 16.24
N GLY A 53 -25.09 -7.77 15.45
CA GLY A 53 -26.42 -8.27 15.80
C GLY A 53 -26.82 -9.61 15.14
N SER A 54 -26.00 -10.24 14.30
CA SER A 54 -26.35 -11.52 13.64
C SER A 54 -25.58 -12.70 14.23
N SER A 55 -26.28 -13.80 14.50
CA SER A 55 -25.72 -15.05 15.04
C SER A 55 -24.49 -15.50 14.25
N ARG A 56 -23.41 -15.81 14.97
CA ARG A 56 -22.09 -16.17 14.42
C ARG A 56 -22.23 -17.28 13.36
N THR A 57 -22.05 -16.93 12.10
CA THR A 57 -22.16 -17.88 10.98
C THR A 57 -20.91 -18.76 10.92
N SER A 58 -21.10 -20.08 10.94
CA SER A 58 -20.01 -21.05 10.76
C SER A 58 -20.16 -21.72 9.41
N PHE A 59 -19.06 -21.83 8.67
CA PHE A 59 -19.04 -22.55 7.39
C PHE A 59 -17.98 -23.64 7.41
N ASN A 60 -18.33 -24.77 6.77
CA ASN A 60 -17.45 -25.91 6.60
C ASN A 60 -17.08 -26.01 5.12
N LEU A 61 -15.81 -25.81 4.81
CA LEU A 61 -15.31 -25.97 3.44
C LEU A 61 -15.04 -27.45 3.19
N VAL A 62 -15.75 -28.02 2.22
CA VAL A 62 -15.57 -29.41 1.78
C VAL A 62 -14.86 -29.40 0.43
N LYS A 63 -13.69 -30.06 0.35
CA LYS A 63 -12.95 -30.21 -0.92
C LYS A 63 -13.81 -30.98 -1.92
N LEU A 64 -13.99 -30.46 -3.13
CA LEU A 64 -14.86 -31.06 -4.17
C LEU A 64 -14.53 -32.54 -4.43
N ARG A 65 -13.25 -32.89 -4.48
CA ARG A 65 -12.74 -34.27 -4.67
C ARG A 65 -13.19 -35.28 -3.61
N ARG A 66 -13.72 -34.83 -2.47
CA ARG A 66 -14.27 -35.70 -1.41
C ARG A 66 -15.76 -35.96 -1.56
N ILE A 67 -16.43 -35.31 -2.51
CA ILE A 67 -17.86 -35.49 -2.72
C ILE A 67 -18.05 -36.71 -3.63
N THR A 68 -18.39 -37.85 -3.03
CA THR A 68 -18.60 -39.11 -3.76
C THR A 68 -20.00 -39.21 -4.36
N SER A 69 -21.01 -38.65 -3.70
CA SER A 69 -22.39 -38.67 -4.17
C SER A 69 -23.20 -37.60 -3.43
N VAL A 70 -24.04 -36.86 -4.15
CA VAL A 70 -25.02 -35.94 -3.58
C VAL A 70 -26.38 -36.56 -3.75
N LYS A 71 -27.05 -36.87 -2.65
CA LYS A 71 -28.44 -37.32 -2.66
C LYS A 71 -29.33 -36.15 -2.26
N PRO A 72 -30.24 -35.67 -3.12
CA PRO A 72 -31.23 -34.70 -2.70
C PRO A 72 -32.11 -35.35 -1.62
N LEU A 73 -32.07 -34.77 -0.42
CA LEU A 73 -32.91 -35.20 0.70
C LEU A 73 -34.31 -34.63 0.49
N GLN A 74 -35.13 -35.37 -0.27
CA GLN A 74 -36.51 -35.04 -0.64
C GLN A 74 -36.64 -33.74 -1.45
N ASP A 75 -37.52 -33.75 -2.46
CA ASP A 75 -38.06 -32.49 -2.98
C ASP A 75 -38.83 -31.86 -1.82
N ALA A 76 -38.20 -30.90 -1.14
CA ALA A 76 -38.86 -30.11 -0.11
C ALA A 76 -40.10 -29.50 -0.76
N SER A 77 -41.25 -30.13 -0.55
CA SER A 77 -42.57 -29.73 -1.01
C SER A 77 -42.77 -28.26 -0.63
N ALA A 78 -42.43 -27.35 -1.53
CA ALA A 78 -42.68 -25.92 -1.49
C ALA A 78 -42.62 -25.27 -0.10
N SER A 79 -41.81 -25.78 0.83
CA SER A 79 -41.65 -25.22 2.17
C SER A 79 -40.66 -24.10 2.01
N LYS A 80 -41.17 -22.98 1.49
CA LYS A 80 -40.52 -21.67 1.30
C LYS A 80 -39.06 -21.75 1.72
N LEU A 81 -38.19 -22.16 0.80
CA LEU A 81 -36.80 -21.76 0.85
C LEU A 81 -36.85 -20.24 0.74
N SER A 82 -37.09 -19.59 1.87
CA SER A 82 -36.99 -18.16 2.06
C SER A 82 -35.51 -17.90 1.86
N LEU A 83 -35.13 -17.75 0.59
CA LEU A 83 -33.85 -17.19 0.20
C LEU A 83 -33.67 -16.00 1.13
N THR A 84 -32.67 -16.07 2.01
CA THR A 84 -32.40 -14.97 2.92
C THR A 84 -32.26 -13.74 2.04
N PRO A 85 -33.15 -12.74 2.15
CA PRO A 85 -33.14 -11.63 1.25
C PRO A 85 -31.74 -11.02 1.35
N CYS A 86 -31.03 -11.01 0.21
CA CYS A 86 -29.72 -10.40 0.13
C CYS A 86 -29.92 -8.94 0.49
N ARG A 87 -29.39 -8.52 1.63
CA ARG A 87 -29.49 -7.12 2.05
C ARG A 87 -28.82 -6.28 0.98
N GLU A 88 -29.48 -5.21 0.57
CA GLU A 88 -28.91 -4.26 -0.38
C GLU A 88 -27.54 -3.82 0.13
N VAL A 89 -26.52 -3.99 -0.71
CA VAL A 89 -25.17 -3.54 -0.39
C VAL A 89 -25.21 -2.03 -0.40
N ASN A 90 -24.94 -1.40 0.74
CA ASN A 90 -24.81 0.05 0.80
C ASN A 90 -23.55 0.47 0.02
N VAL A 91 -23.75 0.83 -1.25
CA VAL A 91 -22.69 1.23 -2.18
C VAL A 91 -21.92 2.43 -1.64
N GLN A 92 -22.61 3.39 -1.00
CA GLN A 92 -21.95 4.57 -0.41
C GLN A 92 -21.00 4.19 0.74
N ALA A 93 -21.41 3.23 1.58
CA ALA A 93 -20.55 2.73 2.65
C ALA A 93 -19.34 1.95 2.11
N ALA A 94 -19.53 1.21 1.01
CA ALA A 94 -18.43 0.52 0.32
C ALA A 94 -17.42 1.51 -0.28
N GLU A 95 -17.90 2.53 -1.00
CA GLU A 95 -17.07 3.59 -1.59
C GLU A 95 -16.32 4.41 -0.51
N ALA A 96 -16.97 4.70 0.62
CA ALA A 96 -16.32 5.40 1.72
C ALA A 96 -15.15 4.58 2.31
N ARG A 97 -15.33 3.27 2.47
CA ARG A 97 -14.26 2.36 2.93
C ARG A 97 -13.14 2.25 1.90
N GLU A 98 -13.47 2.17 0.62
CA GLU A 98 -12.48 2.16 -0.46
C GLU A 98 -11.65 3.45 -0.47
N ARG A 99 -12.31 4.62 -0.39
CA ARG A 99 -11.61 5.92 -0.36
C ARG A 99 -10.70 6.06 0.85
N ALA A 100 -11.11 5.55 2.01
CA ALA A 100 -10.28 5.52 3.21
C ALA A 100 -9.06 4.60 3.02
N ALA A 101 -9.28 3.37 2.55
CA ALA A 101 -8.23 2.37 2.36
C ALA A 101 -7.20 2.82 1.29
N THR A 102 -7.67 3.40 0.19
CA THR A 102 -6.81 3.96 -0.87
C THR A 102 -6.04 5.17 -0.36
N GLY A 103 -6.67 6.09 0.38
CA GLY A 103 -6.00 7.23 1.00
C GLY A 103 -4.89 6.81 1.95
N GLU A 104 -5.12 5.81 2.80
CA GLU A 104 -4.09 5.25 3.69
C GLU A 104 -2.96 4.54 2.94
N ALA A 105 -3.30 3.79 1.89
CA ALA A 105 -2.32 3.12 1.05
C ALA A 105 -1.41 4.14 0.34
N LEU A 106 -1.99 5.21 -0.21
CA LEU A 106 -1.25 6.30 -0.84
C LEU A 106 -0.35 7.02 0.17
N LYS A 107 -0.86 7.31 1.38
CA LYS A 107 -0.05 7.91 2.46
C LYS A 107 1.12 7.02 2.87
N ARG A 108 0.93 5.70 2.92
CA ARG A 108 2.01 4.74 3.21
C ARG A 108 3.02 4.68 2.06
N ALA A 109 2.55 4.63 0.82
CA ALA A 109 3.41 4.62 -0.36
C ALA A 109 4.25 5.91 -0.45
N ALA A 110 3.66 7.07 -0.18
CA ALA A 110 4.35 8.36 -0.18
C ALA A 110 5.42 8.49 0.92
N LYS A 111 5.47 7.60 1.91
CA LYS A 111 6.53 7.58 2.92
C LYS A 111 7.74 6.75 2.49
N ILE A 112 7.57 5.83 1.54
CA ILE A 112 8.63 4.93 1.10
C ILE A 112 9.37 5.61 -0.05
N GLY A 113 10.66 5.90 0.15
CA GLY A 113 11.52 6.42 -0.92
C GLY A 113 11.88 5.34 -1.93
N VAL A 114 11.91 5.66 -3.21
CA VAL A 114 12.32 4.73 -4.28
C VAL A 114 13.81 4.92 -4.56
N GLY A 115 14.60 3.85 -4.42
CA GLY A 115 16.05 3.91 -4.68
C GLY A 115 16.84 4.72 -3.65
N VAL A 116 16.30 4.91 -2.44
CA VAL A 116 16.96 5.62 -1.34
C VAL A 116 17.74 4.65 -0.45
N SER A 117 18.78 5.15 0.23
CA SER A 117 19.53 4.36 1.20
C SER A 117 18.72 4.15 2.48
N LYS A 118 19.08 3.12 3.27
CA LYS A 118 18.48 2.90 4.60
C LYS A 118 18.61 4.14 5.49
N LEU A 119 19.74 4.83 5.40
CA LEU A 119 19.97 6.10 6.08
C LEU A 119 18.97 7.17 5.65
N GLY A 120 18.76 7.34 4.34
CA GLY A 120 17.80 8.30 3.81
C GLY A 120 16.37 8.04 4.29
N GLN A 121 15.96 6.77 4.31
CA GLN A 121 14.65 6.37 4.83
C GLN A 121 14.51 6.65 6.35
N ASP A 122 15.53 6.31 7.15
CA ASP A 122 15.53 6.59 8.60
C ASP A 122 15.41 8.11 8.87
N VAL A 123 16.14 8.94 8.10
CA VAL A 123 16.08 10.40 8.18
C VAL A 123 14.70 10.94 7.79
N PHE A 124 14.12 10.43 6.70
CA PHE A 124 12.77 10.81 6.28
C PHE A 124 11.72 10.45 7.34
N ASP A 125 11.81 9.26 7.92
CA ASP A 125 10.90 8.78 8.96
C ASP A 125 11.00 9.62 10.25
N ALA A 126 12.17 10.18 10.56
CA ALA A 126 12.34 11.10 11.67
C ALA A 126 11.76 12.48 11.38
N LEU A 127 12.02 13.02 10.18
CA LEU A 127 11.50 14.32 9.76
C LEU A 127 9.97 14.30 9.65
N SER A 128 9.41 13.29 8.98
CA SER A 128 7.96 13.16 8.74
C SER A 128 7.09 13.01 10.00
N LYS A 129 7.70 12.70 11.15
CA LYS A 129 7.02 12.67 12.45
C LYS A 129 6.79 14.05 13.04
N THR A 130 7.63 15.02 12.69
CA THR A 130 7.67 16.33 13.37
C THR A 130 7.37 17.49 12.43
N LEU A 131 7.65 17.32 11.14
CA LEU A 131 7.56 18.37 10.14
C LEU A 131 6.91 17.82 8.85
N PRO A 132 6.19 18.66 8.09
CA PRO A 132 5.69 18.27 6.78
C PRO A 132 6.87 18.11 5.82
N CYS A 133 7.00 16.92 5.25
CA CYS A 133 8.02 16.61 4.25
C CYS A 133 7.48 15.68 3.16
N ARG A 134 8.16 15.68 2.02
CA ARG A 134 7.90 14.79 0.88
C ARG A 134 9.20 14.32 0.24
N TRP A 135 9.12 13.20 -0.47
CA TRP A 135 10.18 12.76 -1.37
C TRP A 135 10.16 13.58 -2.66
N ALA A 136 11.34 13.89 -3.17
CA ALA A 136 11.60 14.41 -4.52
C ALA A 136 12.72 13.56 -5.11
N ASP A 137 12.36 12.47 -5.79
CA ASP A 137 13.28 11.39 -6.17
C ASP A 137 14.04 10.85 -4.95
N GLN A 138 15.36 11.08 -4.90
CA GLN A 138 16.22 10.73 -3.78
C GLN A 138 16.41 11.88 -2.78
N HIS A 139 15.93 13.09 -3.09
CA HIS A 139 15.98 14.24 -2.21
C HIS A 139 14.77 14.27 -1.28
N ILE A 140 14.93 14.89 -0.11
CA ILE A 140 13.83 15.14 0.81
C ILE A 140 13.55 16.63 0.81
N ILE A 141 12.30 17.01 0.50
CA ILE A 141 11.84 18.39 0.61
C ILE A 141 11.09 18.55 1.93
N VAL A 142 11.56 19.49 2.75
CA VAL A 142 10.99 19.79 4.07
C VAL A 142 10.34 21.17 4.02
N MET A 143 9.08 21.26 4.46
CA MET A 143 8.27 22.48 4.46
C MET A 143 8.23 23.24 3.12
N ASP A 144 8.46 22.55 2.00
CA ASP A 144 8.48 23.11 0.63
C ASP A 144 9.54 24.18 0.35
N GLU A 145 10.47 24.36 1.28
CA GLU A 145 11.47 25.42 1.22
C GLU A 145 12.90 24.89 1.37
N MET A 146 13.07 23.71 1.98
CA MET A 146 14.38 23.13 2.30
C MET A 146 14.56 21.82 1.55
N VAL A 147 15.77 21.60 1.05
CA VAL A 147 16.19 20.39 0.35
C VAL A 147 17.27 19.69 1.16
N VAL A 148 17.09 18.41 1.43
CA VAL A 148 18.13 17.53 2.00
C VAL A 148 18.65 16.66 0.86
N SER A 149 19.97 16.72 0.65
CA SER A 149 20.65 16.00 -0.43
C SER A 149 20.98 14.55 -0.06
N PRO A 150 20.92 13.62 -1.02
CA PRO A 150 21.13 12.20 -0.77
C PRO A 150 22.59 11.79 -0.51
N ALA A 151 23.55 12.68 -0.80
CA ALA A 151 24.98 12.38 -0.61
C ALA A 151 25.33 12.11 0.85
N GLU A 152 24.73 12.85 1.79
CA GLU A 152 25.08 12.79 3.21
C GLU A 152 23.87 12.73 4.15
N TYR A 153 22.67 13.15 3.70
CA TYR A 153 21.46 13.30 4.54
C TYR A 153 21.66 14.03 5.89
N ASP A 154 22.76 14.77 6.05
CA ASP A 154 23.17 15.42 7.30
C ASP A 154 22.71 16.88 7.38
N LYS A 155 22.60 17.56 6.22
CA LYS A 155 22.38 19.00 6.15
C LYS A 155 21.20 19.34 5.26
N ALA A 156 20.38 20.27 5.72
CA ALA A 156 19.33 20.90 4.93
C ALA A 156 19.85 22.20 4.31
N HIS A 157 19.60 22.36 3.01
CA HIS A 157 19.95 23.55 2.24
C HIS A 157 18.69 24.25 1.73
N ILE A 158 18.66 25.57 1.82
CA ILE A 158 17.58 26.38 1.24
C ILE A 158 18.11 26.97 -0.07
N PRO A 159 17.44 26.74 -1.22
CA PRO A 159 17.82 27.38 -2.47
C PRO A 159 17.93 28.90 -2.30
N ASN A 160 18.99 29.51 -2.81
CA ASN A 160 19.26 30.94 -2.75
C ASN A 160 19.60 31.51 -1.35
N MET A 161 19.86 30.67 -0.34
CA MET A 161 20.37 31.12 0.97
C MET A 161 21.56 30.25 1.40
N SER A 162 22.67 30.88 1.79
CA SER A 162 23.81 30.15 2.35
C SER A 162 23.52 29.69 3.79
N GLN A 163 24.17 28.61 4.21
CA GLN A 163 24.04 28.09 5.58
C GLN A 163 24.51 29.10 6.63
N GLU A 164 25.61 29.81 6.35
CA GLU A 164 26.16 30.84 7.25
C GLU A 164 25.19 32.01 7.44
N MET A 165 24.53 32.42 6.36
CA MET A 165 23.51 33.46 6.38
C MET A 165 22.28 33.03 7.21
N LEU A 166 21.83 31.78 7.07
CA LEU A 166 20.74 31.24 7.88
C LEU A 166 21.11 31.19 9.36
N GLN A 167 22.33 30.78 9.69
CA GLN A 167 22.80 30.78 11.07
C GLN A 167 22.86 32.20 11.64
N ALA A 168 23.43 33.16 10.90
CA ALA A 168 23.50 34.56 11.32
C ALA A 168 22.11 35.18 11.57
N LEU A 169 21.16 34.90 10.68
CA LEU A 169 19.76 35.31 10.84
C LEU A 169 19.09 34.66 12.05
N ALA A 170 19.43 33.41 12.33
CA ALA A 170 18.94 32.69 13.51
C ALA A 170 19.52 33.25 14.82
N ASP A 171 20.75 33.75 14.78
CA ASP A 171 21.43 34.43 15.87
C ASP A 171 20.98 35.90 16.03
N GLY A 172 20.03 36.35 15.20
CA GLY A 172 19.45 37.70 15.25
C GLY A 172 20.27 38.79 14.56
N LYS A 173 21.33 38.43 13.82
CA LYS A 173 22.10 39.38 13.01
C LYS A 173 21.40 39.62 11.68
N ASP A 174 21.35 40.87 11.25
CA ASP A 174 20.84 41.21 9.92
C ASP A 174 21.91 40.88 8.87
N ALA A 175 21.51 40.11 7.85
CA ALA A 175 22.39 39.71 6.76
C ALA A 175 22.10 40.53 5.49
N PRO A 176 23.12 41.07 4.81
CA PRO A 176 22.91 41.80 3.56
C PRO A 176 22.37 40.84 2.49
N GLY A 177 21.27 41.22 1.83
CA GLY A 177 20.61 40.41 0.81
C GLY A 177 19.56 39.40 1.35
N ALA A 178 19.20 39.48 2.63
CA ALA A 178 18.17 38.62 3.20
C ALA A 178 16.76 38.93 2.66
N PRO A 179 15.99 37.91 2.24
CA PRO A 179 14.56 38.07 1.97
C PRO A 179 13.82 38.56 3.23
N PRO A 180 12.65 39.22 3.08
CA PRO A 180 11.86 39.69 4.23
C PRO A 180 11.50 38.55 5.20
N ASP A 181 11.35 37.33 4.70
CA ASP A 181 11.04 36.14 5.50
C ASP A 181 12.29 35.38 6.01
N GLY A 182 13.49 35.94 5.83
CA GLY A 182 14.75 35.28 6.13
C GLY A 182 14.86 34.80 7.59
N LYS A 183 14.39 35.60 8.55
CA LYS A 183 14.40 35.24 9.98
C LYS A 183 13.49 34.02 10.27
N GLN A 184 12.31 33.97 9.65
CA GLN A 184 11.40 32.83 9.81
C GLN A 184 11.97 31.56 9.19
N LYS A 185 12.58 31.68 8.00
CA LYS A 185 13.28 30.58 7.32
C LYS A 185 14.42 30.04 8.18
N ALA A 186 15.20 30.92 8.80
CA ALA A 186 16.27 30.56 9.72
C ALA A 186 15.75 29.77 10.94
N THR A 187 14.66 30.20 11.58
CA THR A 187 14.05 29.46 12.71
C THR A 187 13.57 28.08 12.30
N ARG A 188 12.91 27.96 11.13
CA ARG A 188 12.46 26.66 10.61
C ARG A 188 13.66 25.76 10.30
N TRP A 189 14.71 26.32 9.68
CA TRP A 189 15.94 25.61 9.37
C TRP A 189 16.62 25.09 10.64
N GLN A 190 16.69 25.88 11.72
CA GLN A 190 17.21 25.41 13.01
C GLN A 190 16.46 24.19 13.55
N ARG A 191 15.13 24.16 13.40
CA ARG A 191 14.33 23.00 13.83
C ARG A 191 14.71 21.76 13.03
N VAL A 192 14.85 21.88 11.70
CA VAL A 192 15.28 20.78 10.83
C VAL A 192 16.68 20.31 11.20
N SER A 193 17.65 21.23 11.33
CA SER A 193 19.02 20.92 11.73
C SER A 193 19.07 20.19 13.08
N LYS A 194 18.23 20.57 14.04
CA LYS A 194 18.13 19.89 15.34
C LYS A 194 17.60 18.46 15.23
N VAL A 195 16.63 18.21 14.34
CA VAL A 195 16.13 16.85 14.08
C VAL A 195 17.21 16.00 13.42
N LEU A 196 17.92 16.55 12.43
CA LEU A 196 19.01 15.85 11.75
C LEU A 196 20.16 15.52 12.72
N GLU A 197 20.52 16.44 13.61
CA GLU A 197 21.50 16.19 14.66
C GLU A 197 21.07 15.06 15.60
N GLY A 198 19.78 14.99 15.95
CA GLY A 198 19.21 13.90 16.74
C GLY A 198 19.35 12.53 16.07
N GLU A 199 19.04 12.43 14.78
CA GLU A 199 19.26 11.19 14.03
C GLU A 199 20.74 10.85 13.89
N ARG A 200 21.63 11.85 13.68
CA ARG A 200 23.08 11.63 13.67
C ARG A 200 23.57 11.00 14.97
N ARG A 201 23.16 11.54 16.13
CA ARG A 201 23.52 10.97 17.45
C ARG A 201 23.06 9.53 17.59
N LYS A 202 21.85 9.23 17.14
CA LYS A 202 21.26 7.90 17.18
C LYS A 202 22.00 6.91 16.28
N ILE A 203 22.43 7.34 15.08
CA ILE A 203 23.26 6.51 14.19
C ILE A 203 24.60 6.20 14.85
N LEU A 204 25.27 7.20 15.41
CA LEU A 204 26.54 7.01 16.12
C LEU A 204 26.38 6.03 17.30
N SER A 205 25.31 6.13 18.07
CA SER A 205 25.05 5.20 19.18
C SER A 205 24.83 3.75 18.72
N ARG A 206 24.26 3.54 17.53
CA ARG A 206 24.05 2.20 16.96
C ARG A 206 25.34 1.57 16.43
N GLN A 207 26.33 2.37 16.04
CA GLN A 207 27.62 1.86 15.56
C GLN A 207 28.56 1.45 16.70
N GLN A 208 28.29 1.89 17.93
CA GLN A 208 29.11 1.62 19.11
C GLN A 208 28.68 0.38 19.91
N GLN A 209 27.61 -0.30 19.48
CA GLN A 209 27.09 -1.56 20.05
C GLN A 209 27.41 -2.72 19.11
#